data_AF-A0A2N6D016-F1
#
_entry.id   AF-A0A2N6D016-F1
#
_cell.length_a   1.000
_cell.length_b   1.000
_cell.length_c   1.000
_cell.angle_alpha   90.00
_cell.angle_beta   90.00
_cell.angle_gamma   90.00
#
_symmetry.space_group_name_H-M   'P 1'
#
loop_
_entity.id
_entity.type
_entity.pdbx_description
1 polymer ?
#
loop_
_entity_poly.entity_id
_entity_poly.type
_entity_poly.pdbx_seq_one_letter_code
_entity_poly.pdbx_strand_id
1 'polypeptide(L)'
;MSISIFELFKIGIGPSSSHTVGQMRAARLFALHLKSAGLLSQTSRIKSELFGSLGATGKGHGSDKAVLLGLSGEQPDTTDIERIEPRLTQIRTSGILHLLGERAVSYFEGSDLILHKRKNLPLHPNGMRFSAIGEDDHLLESKVYYSVGGGFILEESEIKDDKLPQTSIDLPYPFSTGAELLSLCNNTGHSISKLMMENEKSWQSEDAVREQLLKIWQVMQETVERGCHTEGILPGGMKVKRRAAGLYRKLKAESERGSSPLSAMDWTNLYALAVNEENAAGGRVVTAPTNGAAGIIPAVLHYYSRFCNGVDNESIVRFLLTAGAIGIVYKINASISGAEVGCQGEVGSACSMAAAGLTEALGGTPQQVENAAEIGMEHNLGLTCDPVGGLVQVPCIERNAMASVKAINASRMALYGDGSHFISLDKVIRTMRETGKDMKSKYKETARGGLAVNFIDC
;
A
#
# COMPACT_ATOMS: atom_id res chain seq x y z
N MET A 1 -19.89 5.91 -4.86
CA MET A 1 -19.05 4.68 -4.79
C MET A 1 -18.86 4.36 -3.32
N SER A 2 -19.17 3.14 -2.91
CA SER A 2 -19.05 2.70 -1.52
C SER A 2 -17.71 2.00 -1.36
N ILE A 3 -16.84 2.51 -0.48
CA ILE A 3 -15.47 2.01 -0.28
C ILE A 3 -15.37 1.53 1.17
N SER A 4 -15.04 0.26 1.36
CA SER A 4 -14.73 -0.29 2.69
C SER A 4 -13.30 0.06 3.11
N ILE A 5 -13.04 0.23 4.41
CA ILE A 5 -11.69 0.42 4.95
C ILE A 5 -10.76 -0.76 4.66
N PHE A 6 -11.31 -1.97 4.48
CA PHE A 6 -10.54 -3.16 4.11
C PHE A 6 -10.00 -3.09 2.67
N GLU A 7 -10.46 -2.10 1.90
CA GLU A 7 -9.84 -1.74 0.62
C GLU A 7 -8.51 -1.00 0.77
N LEU A 8 -8.28 -0.37 1.93
CA LEU A 8 -7.07 0.36 2.26
C LEU A 8 -6.10 -0.49 3.07
N PHE A 9 -6.63 -1.32 3.98
CA PHE A 9 -5.87 -2.22 4.85
C PHE A 9 -5.95 -3.67 4.39
N LYS A 10 -5.14 -4.02 3.38
CA LYS A 10 -5.03 -5.39 2.85
C LYS A 10 -3.73 -6.03 3.25
N ILE A 11 -3.84 -7.26 3.76
CA ILE A 11 -2.71 -8.16 3.93
C ILE A 11 -2.20 -8.57 2.54
N GLY A 12 -0.88 -8.53 2.34
CA GLY A 12 -0.25 -8.89 1.08
C GLY A 12 1.24 -9.17 1.25
N ILE A 13 2.01 -9.04 0.18
CA ILE A 13 3.47 -9.15 0.20
C ILE A 13 4.10 -7.87 -0.35
N GLY A 14 5.29 -7.56 0.15
CA GLY A 14 6.14 -6.49 -0.38
C GLY A 14 6.77 -6.82 -1.73
N PRO A 15 7.45 -5.86 -2.37
CA PRO A 15 7.67 -4.49 -1.90
C PRO A 15 6.63 -3.47 -2.35
N SER A 16 5.74 -3.78 -3.30
CA SER A 16 4.86 -2.78 -3.91
C SER A 16 3.42 -3.27 -4.11
N SER A 17 2.44 -2.43 -3.72
CA SER A 17 1.03 -2.74 -3.98
C SER A 17 0.71 -2.67 -5.47
N SER A 18 1.28 -1.67 -6.17
CA SER A 18 1.02 -1.41 -7.58
C SER A 18 1.82 -2.31 -8.50
N HIS A 19 3.05 -2.69 -8.11
CA HIS A 19 4.03 -3.43 -8.92
C HIS A 19 4.31 -4.88 -8.47
N THR A 20 3.81 -5.29 -7.30
CA THR A 20 3.85 -6.70 -6.84
C THR A 20 2.44 -7.26 -6.69
N VAL A 21 1.64 -6.71 -5.77
CA VAL A 21 0.31 -7.24 -5.43
C VAL A 21 -0.65 -7.18 -6.63
N GLY A 22 -0.67 -6.04 -7.34
CA GLY A 22 -1.52 -5.87 -8.52
C GLY A 22 -1.18 -6.87 -9.64
N GLN A 23 0.09 -7.08 -9.94
CA GLN A 23 0.59 -7.93 -11.03
C GLN A 23 0.25 -9.37 -10.74
N MET A 24 0.47 -9.79 -9.50
CA MET A 24 0.13 -11.12 -9.03
C MET A 24 -1.39 -11.38 -9.15
N ARG A 25 -2.22 -10.39 -8.77
CA ARG A 25 -3.68 -10.48 -8.96
C ARG A 25 -4.07 -10.52 -10.42
N ALA A 26 -3.54 -9.64 -11.27
CA ALA A 26 -3.84 -9.59 -12.70
C ALA A 26 -3.46 -10.88 -13.41
N ALA A 27 -2.26 -11.40 -13.13
CA ALA A 27 -1.78 -12.67 -13.66
C ALA A 27 -2.68 -13.85 -13.23
N ARG A 28 -3.09 -13.87 -11.96
CA ARG A 28 -4.01 -14.90 -11.45
C ARG A 28 -5.40 -14.78 -12.08
N LEU A 29 -5.94 -13.56 -12.22
CA LEU A 29 -7.22 -13.30 -12.87
C LEU A 29 -7.21 -13.79 -14.32
N PHE A 30 -6.12 -13.54 -15.04
CA PHE A 30 -5.95 -14.06 -16.40
C PHE A 30 -5.94 -15.59 -16.44
N ALA A 31 -5.16 -16.24 -15.56
CA ALA A 31 -5.11 -17.71 -15.49
C ALA A 31 -6.48 -18.33 -15.13
N LEU A 32 -7.23 -17.72 -14.20
CA LEU A 32 -8.61 -18.10 -13.87
C LEU A 32 -9.56 -17.88 -15.03
N HIS A 33 -9.39 -16.78 -15.78
CA HIS A 33 -10.18 -16.51 -16.97
C HIS A 33 -9.98 -17.63 -18.02
N LEU A 34 -8.74 -18.02 -18.31
CA LEU A 34 -8.44 -19.14 -19.23
C LEU A 34 -9.12 -20.44 -18.78
N LYS A 35 -9.14 -20.71 -17.48
CA LYS A 35 -9.87 -21.86 -16.91
C LYS A 35 -11.37 -21.76 -17.15
N SER A 36 -11.98 -20.61 -16.83
CA SER A 36 -13.42 -20.39 -17.01
C SER A 36 -13.86 -20.44 -18.48
N ALA A 37 -12.99 -20.03 -19.40
CA ALA A 37 -13.23 -20.03 -20.84
C ALA A 37 -12.92 -21.38 -21.51
N GLY A 38 -12.46 -22.40 -20.77
CA GLY A 38 -12.08 -23.70 -21.35
C GLY A 38 -10.81 -23.68 -22.20
N LEU A 39 -9.99 -22.63 -22.09
CA LEU A 39 -8.76 -22.44 -22.87
C LEU A 39 -7.50 -22.94 -22.13
N LEU A 40 -7.61 -23.27 -20.85
CA LEU A 40 -6.47 -23.69 -20.02
C LEU A 40 -5.75 -24.92 -20.59
N SER A 41 -6.49 -25.95 -21.01
CA SER A 41 -5.91 -27.19 -21.56
C SER A 41 -5.20 -26.99 -22.91
N GLN A 42 -5.67 -26.03 -23.71
CA GLN A 42 -5.15 -25.69 -25.03
C GLN A 42 -3.91 -24.78 -24.95
N THR A 43 -3.67 -24.15 -23.80
CA THR A 43 -2.55 -23.25 -23.62
C THR A 43 -1.23 -24.03 -23.53
N SER A 44 -0.27 -23.65 -24.38
CA SER A 44 1.08 -24.22 -24.44
C SER A 44 2.13 -23.25 -23.85
N ARG A 45 1.87 -21.94 -23.93
CA ARG A 45 2.79 -20.86 -23.53
C ARG A 45 2.01 -19.61 -23.13
N ILE A 46 2.57 -18.83 -22.18
CA ILE A 46 2.03 -17.52 -21.79
C ILE A 46 3.05 -16.43 -22.13
N LYS A 47 2.56 -15.30 -22.65
CA LYS A 47 3.34 -14.07 -22.80
C LYS A 47 2.78 -12.98 -21.90
N SER A 48 3.66 -12.36 -21.13
CA SER A 48 3.39 -11.31 -20.15
C SER A 48 4.13 -10.03 -20.55
N GLU A 49 3.42 -8.94 -20.77
CA GLU A 49 3.99 -7.66 -21.17
C GLU A 49 3.62 -6.57 -20.15
N LEU A 50 4.62 -5.89 -19.59
CA LEU A 50 4.44 -4.81 -18.61
C LEU A 50 4.82 -3.46 -19.24
N PHE A 51 3.97 -2.45 -19.09
CA PHE A 51 4.08 -1.15 -19.75
C PHE A 51 4.27 0.00 -18.76
N GLY A 52 4.71 1.15 -19.27
CA GLY A 52 4.85 2.40 -18.52
C GLY A 52 5.72 2.29 -17.28
N SER A 53 5.20 2.70 -16.13
CA SER A 53 5.91 2.62 -14.85
C SER A 53 6.27 1.19 -14.49
N LEU A 54 5.38 0.21 -14.74
CA LEU A 54 5.69 -1.21 -14.51
C LEU A 54 6.86 -1.68 -15.35
N GLY A 55 6.93 -1.26 -16.61
CA GLY A 55 8.07 -1.56 -17.48
C GLY A 55 9.36 -0.91 -16.98
N ALA A 56 9.29 0.29 -16.41
CA ALA A 56 10.44 1.07 -15.95
C ALA A 56 11.04 0.55 -14.65
N THR A 57 10.23 0.31 -13.62
CA THR A 57 10.67 -0.02 -12.25
C THR A 57 10.34 -1.47 -11.83
N GLY A 58 9.61 -2.22 -12.65
CA GLY A 58 9.07 -3.54 -12.28
C GLY A 58 10.10 -4.54 -11.78
N LYS A 59 11.33 -4.52 -12.29
CA LYS A 59 12.41 -5.40 -11.79
C LYS A 59 12.81 -5.07 -10.34
N GLY A 60 12.87 -3.78 -9.98
CA GLY A 60 13.14 -3.35 -8.60
C GLY A 60 11.97 -3.65 -7.67
N HIS A 61 10.75 -3.64 -8.20
CA HIS A 61 9.54 -3.95 -7.43
C HIS A 61 9.15 -5.44 -7.43
N GLY A 62 9.94 -6.32 -8.02
CA GLY A 62 9.65 -7.76 -8.07
C GLY A 62 8.43 -8.14 -8.92
N SER A 63 8.08 -7.33 -9.93
CA SER A 63 6.97 -7.61 -10.85
C SER A 63 7.14 -8.91 -11.63
N ASP A 64 8.39 -9.28 -11.93
CA ASP A 64 8.76 -10.57 -12.51
C ASP A 64 8.32 -11.73 -11.63
N LYS A 65 8.68 -11.68 -10.34
CA LYS A 65 8.28 -12.67 -9.35
C LYS A 65 6.75 -12.74 -9.20
N ALA A 66 6.11 -11.57 -9.12
CA ALA A 66 4.67 -11.44 -8.94
C ALA A 66 3.88 -12.09 -10.08
N VAL A 67 4.28 -11.87 -11.33
CA VAL A 67 3.63 -12.49 -12.50
C VAL A 67 3.70 -14.00 -12.43
N LEU A 68 4.88 -14.56 -12.13
CA LEU A 68 5.08 -16.02 -12.04
C LEU A 68 4.23 -16.66 -10.94
N LEU A 69 4.20 -16.03 -9.76
CA LEU A 69 3.38 -16.47 -8.63
C LEU A 69 1.88 -16.43 -9.01
N GLY A 70 1.42 -15.30 -9.54
CA GLY A 70 0.01 -15.12 -9.92
C GLY A 70 -0.44 -16.12 -10.98
N LEU A 71 0.34 -16.34 -12.03
CA LEU A 71 0.07 -17.36 -13.05
C LEU A 71 0.02 -18.77 -12.45
N SER A 72 0.83 -19.04 -11.42
CA SER A 72 0.81 -20.30 -10.67
C SER A 72 -0.39 -20.44 -9.72
N GLY A 73 -1.28 -19.44 -9.65
CA GLY A 73 -2.52 -19.45 -8.85
C GLY A 73 -2.36 -18.93 -7.43
N GLU A 74 -1.15 -18.51 -7.04
CA GLU A 74 -0.84 -17.96 -5.72
C GLU A 74 -1.55 -16.62 -5.48
N GLN A 75 -1.89 -16.33 -4.22
CA GLN A 75 -2.55 -15.08 -3.82
C GLN A 75 -1.68 -14.26 -2.86
N PRO A 76 -1.58 -12.93 -3.03
CA PRO A 76 -0.69 -12.10 -2.22
C PRO A 76 -0.90 -12.23 -0.71
N ASP A 77 -2.13 -12.41 -0.26
CA ASP A 77 -2.55 -12.48 1.14
C ASP A 77 -2.30 -13.86 1.79
N THR A 78 -2.26 -14.94 1.01
CA THR A 78 -2.11 -16.32 1.52
C THR A 78 -0.81 -17.01 1.12
N THR A 79 -0.03 -16.44 0.19
CA THR A 79 1.21 -17.03 -0.31
C THR A 79 2.20 -17.34 0.81
N ASP A 80 2.78 -18.53 0.79
CA ASP A 80 3.89 -18.88 1.69
C ASP A 80 5.18 -18.19 1.22
N ILE A 81 5.63 -17.19 2.00
CA ILE A 81 6.78 -16.36 1.68
C ILE A 81 8.08 -17.18 1.61
N GLU A 82 8.22 -18.20 2.45
CA GLU A 82 9.43 -19.01 2.51
C GLU A 82 9.58 -19.90 1.27
N ARG A 83 8.47 -20.21 0.60
CA ARG A 83 8.44 -21.03 -0.62
C ARG A 83 8.56 -20.23 -1.92
N ILE A 84 8.52 -18.90 -1.86
CA ILE A 84 8.61 -18.04 -3.06
C ILE A 84 9.90 -18.32 -3.83
N GLU A 85 11.08 -18.12 -3.21
CA GLU A 85 12.36 -18.24 -3.91
C GLU A 85 12.64 -19.67 -4.43
N PRO A 86 12.40 -20.75 -3.66
CA PRO A 86 12.52 -22.12 -4.18
C PRO A 86 11.65 -22.37 -5.41
N ARG A 87 10.39 -21.91 -5.39
CA ARG A 87 9.46 -22.10 -6.53
C ARG A 87 9.89 -21.30 -7.76
N LEU A 88 10.27 -20.03 -7.57
CA LEU A 88 10.74 -19.20 -8.68
C LEU A 88 12.00 -19.81 -9.32
N THR A 89 12.90 -20.34 -8.50
CA THR A 89 14.09 -21.05 -8.98
C THR A 89 13.72 -22.27 -9.81
N GLN A 90 12.75 -23.07 -9.38
CA GLN A 90 12.27 -24.23 -10.12
C GLN A 90 11.67 -23.84 -11.49
N ILE A 91 10.85 -22.79 -11.55
CA ILE A 91 10.27 -22.31 -12.82
C ILE A 91 11.38 -21.87 -13.78
N ARG A 92 12.35 -21.09 -13.27
CA ARG A 92 13.49 -20.57 -14.04
C ARG A 92 14.40 -21.64 -14.59
N THR A 93 14.68 -22.69 -13.81
CA THR A 93 15.59 -23.76 -14.23
C THR A 93 14.93 -24.77 -15.15
N SER A 94 13.64 -25.06 -14.95
CA SER A 94 12.90 -26.01 -15.79
C SER A 94 12.37 -25.39 -17.09
N GLY A 95 12.15 -24.07 -17.12
CA GLY A 95 11.44 -23.40 -18.20
C GLY A 95 9.95 -23.77 -18.27
N ILE A 96 9.41 -24.35 -17.18
CA ILE A 96 8.04 -24.83 -17.06
C ILE A 96 7.34 -24.06 -15.96
N LEU A 97 6.17 -23.50 -16.28
CA LEU A 97 5.26 -22.89 -15.33
C LEU A 97 3.98 -23.74 -15.25
N HIS A 98 3.47 -23.99 -14.03
CA HIS A 98 2.21 -24.70 -13.83
C HIS A 98 1.07 -23.69 -13.62
N LEU A 99 0.28 -23.41 -14.66
CA LEU A 99 -0.85 -22.48 -14.58
C LEU A 99 -1.87 -22.99 -13.57
N LEU A 100 -2.16 -22.17 -12.55
CA LEU A 100 -3.01 -22.53 -11.41
C LEU A 100 -2.56 -23.80 -10.67
N GLY A 101 -1.31 -24.25 -10.86
CA GLY A 101 -0.84 -25.55 -10.38
C GLY A 101 -1.38 -26.76 -11.17
N GLU A 102 -2.13 -26.54 -12.26
CA GLU A 102 -2.87 -27.57 -13.00
C GLU A 102 -2.21 -27.90 -14.35
N ARG A 103 -1.94 -26.89 -15.18
CA ARG A 103 -1.43 -27.08 -16.55
C ARG A 103 0.02 -26.65 -16.67
N ALA A 104 0.91 -27.59 -16.99
CA ALA A 104 2.29 -27.26 -17.35
C ALA A 104 2.34 -26.55 -18.72
N VAL A 105 2.97 -25.38 -18.76
CA VAL A 105 3.22 -24.59 -19.97
C VAL A 105 4.68 -24.19 -20.04
N SER A 106 5.19 -24.00 -21.26
CA SER A 106 6.51 -23.42 -21.45
C SER A 106 6.49 -21.96 -21.03
N TYR A 107 7.50 -21.54 -20.25
CA TYR A 107 7.68 -20.16 -19.84
C TYR A 107 9.16 -19.81 -19.66
N PHE A 108 9.69 -19.02 -20.58
CA PHE A 108 11.06 -18.51 -20.55
C PHE A 108 11.03 -16.99 -20.32
N GLU A 109 11.38 -16.53 -19.12
CA GLU A 109 11.31 -15.11 -18.74
C GLU A 109 11.97 -14.16 -19.76
N GLY A 110 13.09 -14.56 -20.38
CA GLY A 110 13.80 -13.74 -21.36
C GLY A 110 13.00 -13.40 -22.62
N SER A 111 12.04 -14.24 -23.01
CA SER A 111 11.17 -14.04 -24.19
C SER A 111 9.71 -13.79 -23.83
N ASP A 112 9.28 -14.30 -22.67
CA ASP A 112 7.87 -14.39 -22.29
C ASP A 112 7.48 -13.31 -21.29
N LEU A 113 8.44 -12.67 -20.61
CA LEU A 113 8.21 -11.52 -19.76
C LEU A 113 8.90 -10.27 -20.34
N ILE A 114 8.12 -9.40 -20.97
CA ILE A 114 8.65 -8.20 -21.64
C ILE A 114 8.36 -6.96 -20.81
N LEU A 115 9.41 -6.22 -20.45
CA LEU A 115 9.33 -4.94 -19.74
C LEU A 115 9.46 -3.77 -20.73
N HIS A 116 8.34 -3.19 -21.14
CA HIS A 116 8.30 -2.06 -22.06
C HIS A 116 8.56 -0.72 -21.36
N LYS A 117 9.84 -0.39 -21.16
CA LYS A 117 10.30 0.84 -20.46
C LYS A 117 9.85 2.18 -21.07
N ARG A 118 9.45 2.18 -22.34
CA ARG A 118 9.15 3.41 -23.12
C ARG A 118 7.80 3.37 -23.84
N LYS A 119 7.02 2.30 -23.66
CA LYS A 119 5.66 2.20 -24.23
C LYS A 119 4.67 2.28 -23.09
N ASN A 120 3.59 3.01 -23.31
CA ASN A 120 2.47 3.10 -22.39
C ASN A 120 1.24 2.48 -23.02
N LEU A 121 0.35 1.95 -22.19
CA LEU A 121 -1.03 1.68 -22.56
C LEU A 121 -1.88 2.94 -22.31
N PRO A 122 -3.00 3.11 -23.02
CA PRO A 122 -3.68 4.41 -23.11
C PRO A 122 -4.38 4.84 -21.81
N LEU A 123 -4.86 3.92 -20.97
CA LEU A 123 -5.77 4.27 -19.87
C LEU A 123 -5.06 4.58 -18.54
N HIS A 124 -3.93 3.93 -18.25
CA HIS A 124 -3.19 4.14 -17.01
C HIS A 124 -1.70 3.74 -17.18
N PRO A 125 -0.74 4.44 -16.53
CA PRO A 125 0.69 4.15 -16.68
C PRO A 125 1.10 2.76 -16.19
N ASN A 126 0.34 2.16 -15.26
CA ASN A 126 0.57 0.80 -14.80
C ASN A 126 -0.23 -0.24 -15.61
N GLY A 127 0.08 -0.38 -16.90
CA GLY A 127 -0.62 -1.29 -17.80
C GLY A 127 0.08 -2.64 -17.98
N MET A 128 -0.69 -3.71 -18.12
CA MET A 128 -0.23 -5.09 -18.30
C MET A 128 -1.01 -5.75 -19.43
N ARG A 129 -0.36 -6.58 -20.24
CA ARG A 129 -1.03 -7.47 -21.20
C ARG A 129 -0.57 -8.90 -20.98
N PHE A 130 -1.53 -9.80 -20.86
CA PHE A 130 -1.28 -11.24 -20.83
C PHE A 130 -1.87 -11.87 -22.08
N SER A 131 -1.13 -12.78 -22.70
CA SER A 131 -1.56 -13.50 -23.90
C SER A 131 -1.31 -14.99 -23.73
N ALA A 132 -2.34 -15.79 -24.01
CA ALA A 132 -2.26 -17.24 -24.03
C ALA A 132 -2.02 -17.71 -25.47
N ILE A 133 -1.05 -18.60 -25.64
CA ILE A 133 -0.63 -19.12 -26.93
C ILE A 133 -0.88 -20.63 -26.90
N GLY A 134 -1.50 -21.15 -27.97
CA GLY A 134 -1.77 -22.59 -28.12
C GLY A 134 -0.67 -23.32 -28.88
N GLU A 135 -1.01 -24.47 -29.46
CA GLU A 135 -0.10 -25.19 -30.35
C GLU A 135 0.12 -24.36 -31.64
N ASP A 136 1.25 -24.57 -32.34
CA ASP A 136 1.61 -23.83 -33.56
C ASP A 136 1.67 -22.29 -33.43
N ASP A 137 1.96 -21.78 -32.23
CA ASP A 137 2.09 -20.34 -31.92
C ASP A 137 0.83 -19.49 -32.18
N HIS A 138 -0.36 -20.11 -32.27
CA HIS A 138 -1.60 -19.35 -32.44
C HIS A 138 -2.01 -18.62 -31.15
N LEU A 139 -2.49 -17.39 -31.28
CA LEU A 139 -3.03 -16.63 -30.15
C LEU A 139 -4.41 -17.18 -29.76
N LEU A 140 -4.55 -17.66 -28.53
CA LEU A 140 -5.83 -18.11 -27.96
C LEU A 140 -6.65 -16.96 -27.40
N GLU A 141 -6.01 -16.12 -26.57
CA GLU A 141 -6.67 -15.06 -25.83
C GLU A 141 -5.65 -13.98 -25.47
N SER A 142 -6.08 -12.71 -25.42
CA SER A 142 -5.24 -11.60 -24.96
C SER A 142 -6.06 -10.61 -24.16
N LYS A 143 -5.63 -10.35 -22.92
CA LYS A 143 -6.30 -9.40 -22.02
C LYS A 143 -5.36 -8.33 -21.51
N VAL A 144 -5.92 -7.14 -21.33
CA VAL A 144 -5.22 -5.96 -20.80
C VAL A 144 -5.79 -5.60 -19.44
N TYR A 145 -4.89 -5.38 -18.49
CA TYR A 145 -5.21 -5.01 -17.11
C TYR A 145 -4.43 -3.78 -16.69
N TYR A 146 -5.00 -3.00 -15.76
CA TYR A 146 -4.37 -1.81 -15.21
C TYR A 146 -4.34 -1.87 -13.68
N SER A 147 -3.19 -1.56 -13.10
CA SER A 147 -3.01 -1.46 -11.64
C SER A 147 -3.17 -0.01 -11.17
N VAL A 148 -4.35 0.32 -10.65
CA VAL A 148 -4.78 1.71 -10.38
C VAL A 148 -4.48 2.21 -8.95
N GLY A 149 -3.63 1.50 -8.21
CA GLY A 149 -3.22 1.86 -6.84
C GLY A 149 -3.84 0.96 -5.76
N GLY A 150 -3.21 0.87 -4.58
CA GLY A 150 -3.69 0.03 -3.46
C GLY A 150 -3.84 -1.48 -3.78
N GLY A 151 -3.19 -1.96 -4.83
CA GLY A 151 -3.32 -3.34 -5.33
C GLY A 151 -4.64 -3.66 -6.03
N PHE A 152 -5.39 -2.65 -6.47
CA PHE A 152 -6.58 -2.80 -7.31
C PHE A 152 -6.22 -2.99 -8.77
N ILE A 153 -6.92 -3.93 -9.42
CA ILE A 153 -6.79 -4.23 -10.84
C ILE A 153 -8.12 -4.03 -11.53
N LEU A 154 -8.09 -3.39 -12.69
CA LEU A 154 -9.22 -3.26 -13.60
C LEU A 154 -8.83 -3.83 -14.96
N GLU A 155 -9.73 -4.59 -15.60
CA GLU A 155 -9.62 -4.96 -17.01
C GLU A 155 -9.89 -3.73 -17.89
N GLU A 156 -9.28 -3.67 -19.08
CA GLU A 156 -9.47 -2.55 -20.00
C GLU A 156 -10.94 -2.30 -20.38
N SER A 157 -11.73 -3.36 -20.49
CA SER A 157 -13.18 -3.31 -20.78
C SER A 157 -13.97 -2.62 -19.66
N GLU A 158 -13.62 -2.88 -18.39
CA GLU A 158 -14.26 -2.27 -17.21
C GLU A 158 -14.03 -0.75 -17.16
N ILE A 159 -12.84 -0.29 -17.55
CA ILE A 159 -12.52 1.15 -17.58
C ILE A 159 -13.23 1.84 -18.76
N LYS A 160 -13.25 1.23 -19.94
CA LYS A 160 -13.85 1.82 -21.15
C LYS A 160 -15.36 1.97 -21.05
N ASP A 161 -16.03 1.03 -20.39
CA ASP A 161 -17.47 1.05 -20.21
C ASP A 161 -17.92 1.96 -19.04
N ASP A 162 -16.99 2.63 -18.34
CA ASP A 162 -17.19 3.29 -17.03
C ASP A 162 -17.86 2.35 -15.98
N LYS A 163 -17.81 1.05 -16.26
CA LYS A 163 -18.19 -0.04 -15.37
C LYS A 163 -17.03 -0.30 -14.43
N LEU A 164 -16.69 0.69 -13.60
CA LEU A 164 -16.15 0.34 -12.30
C LEU A 164 -17.13 -0.69 -11.71
N PRO A 165 -16.69 -1.84 -11.17
CA PRO A 165 -17.57 -2.77 -10.48
C PRO A 165 -18.10 -2.06 -9.24
N GLN A 166 -19.14 -1.25 -9.43
CA GLN A 166 -19.87 -0.57 -8.39
C GLN A 166 -20.98 -1.52 -7.97
N THR A 167 -20.62 -2.49 -7.12
CA THR A 167 -21.56 -2.88 -6.07
C THR A 167 -21.72 -1.65 -5.19
N SER A 168 -22.56 -0.70 -5.62
CA SER A 168 -22.92 0.46 -4.81
C SER A 168 -23.85 -0.03 -3.71
N ILE A 169 -23.25 -0.47 -2.61
CA ILE A 169 -24.01 -0.74 -1.39
C ILE A 169 -24.44 0.61 -0.82
N ASP A 170 -25.74 0.78 -0.58
CA ASP A 170 -26.24 1.98 0.08
C ASP A 170 -25.70 2.03 1.52
N LEU A 171 -24.91 3.06 1.80
CA LEU A 171 -24.31 3.29 3.11
C LEU A 171 -25.28 4.11 3.98
N PRO A 172 -25.42 3.81 5.28
CA PRO A 172 -26.21 4.61 6.20
C PRO A 172 -25.71 6.06 6.33
N TYR A 173 -24.39 6.25 6.28
CA TYR A 173 -23.74 7.55 6.45
C TYR A 173 -22.72 7.80 5.32
N PRO A 174 -23.18 7.98 4.07
CA PRO A 174 -22.27 8.17 2.94
C PRO A 174 -21.58 9.54 3.04
N PHE A 175 -20.27 9.57 2.81
CA PHE A 175 -19.50 10.80 2.70
C PHE A 175 -18.46 10.67 1.60
N SER A 176 -18.15 11.80 0.97
CA SER A 176 -17.09 11.95 -0.01
C SER A 176 -16.05 12.96 0.43
N THR A 177 -16.38 13.95 1.26
CA THR A 177 -15.48 15.04 1.68
C THR A 177 -15.26 15.07 3.20
N GLY A 178 -14.22 15.76 3.66
CA GLY A 178 -13.99 16.02 5.09
C GLY A 178 -15.13 16.85 5.69
N ALA A 179 -15.62 17.85 4.96
CA ALA A 179 -16.76 18.65 5.37
C ALA A 179 -18.06 17.83 5.54
N GLU A 180 -18.35 16.90 4.63
CA GLU A 180 -19.49 15.98 4.75
C GLU A 180 -19.34 15.05 5.96
N LEU A 181 -18.15 14.49 6.17
CA LEU A 181 -17.86 13.63 7.32
C LEU A 181 -18.09 14.38 8.65
N LEU A 182 -17.59 15.61 8.78
CA LEU A 182 -17.83 16.44 9.96
C LEU A 182 -19.31 16.81 10.13
N SER A 183 -20.01 17.11 9.03
CA SER A 183 -21.44 17.41 9.08
C SER A 183 -22.24 16.22 9.61
N LEU A 184 -21.90 15.00 9.19
CA LEU A 184 -22.51 13.77 9.71
C LEU A 184 -22.22 13.59 11.19
N CYS A 185 -20.98 13.81 11.64
CA CYS A 185 -20.64 13.76 13.07
C CYS A 185 -21.47 14.75 13.89
N ASN A 186 -21.59 16.00 13.42
CA ASN A 186 -22.37 17.04 14.11
C ASN A 186 -23.88 16.71 14.15
N ASN A 187 -24.43 16.18 13.06
CA ASN A 187 -25.86 15.89 12.96
C ASN A 187 -26.28 14.65 13.76
N THR A 188 -25.38 13.67 13.91
CA THR A 188 -25.66 12.39 14.59
C THR A 188 -25.15 12.32 16.03
N GLY A 189 -24.18 13.16 16.38
CA GLY A 189 -23.43 13.05 17.64
C GLY A 189 -22.42 11.90 17.67
N HIS A 190 -22.20 11.21 16.56
CA HIS A 190 -21.24 10.10 16.47
C HIS A 190 -19.80 10.58 16.21
N SER A 191 -18.84 9.81 16.72
CA SER A 191 -17.43 9.92 16.31
C SER A 191 -17.23 9.44 14.86
N ILE A 192 -16.07 9.73 14.27
CA ILE A 192 -15.74 9.30 12.91
C ILE A 192 -15.67 7.76 12.87
N SER A 193 -15.02 7.13 13.86
CA SER A 193 -14.99 5.66 13.95
C SER A 193 -16.37 5.03 14.06
N LYS A 194 -17.31 5.66 14.79
CA LYS A 194 -18.66 5.12 14.94
C LYS A 194 -19.43 5.21 13.62
N LEU A 195 -19.35 6.34 12.90
CA LEU A 195 -19.94 6.45 11.55
C LEU A 195 -19.35 5.40 10.60
N MET A 196 -18.03 5.21 10.64
CA MET A 196 -17.38 4.18 9.83
C MET A 196 -17.81 2.77 10.19
N MET A 197 -17.95 2.44 11.48
CA MET A 197 -18.47 1.13 11.89
C MET A 197 -19.88 0.90 11.33
N GLU A 198 -20.76 1.89 11.42
CA GLU A 198 -22.12 1.77 10.86
C GLU A 198 -22.12 1.62 9.34
N ASN A 199 -21.17 2.23 8.62
CA ASN A 199 -21.00 1.99 7.19
C ASN A 199 -20.45 0.59 6.89
N GLU A 200 -19.42 0.13 7.62
CA GLU A 200 -18.84 -1.21 7.42
C GLU A 200 -19.85 -2.34 7.67
N LYS A 201 -20.84 -2.08 8.54
CA LYS A 201 -21.95 -2.99 8.81
C LYS A 201 -22.85 -3.28 7.61
N SER A 202 -22.75 -2.49 6.55
CA SER A 202 -23.44 -2.75 5.28
C SER A 202 -22.82 -3.91 4.48
N TRP A 203 -21.56 -4.30 4.75
CA TRP A 203 -20.91 -5.43 4.09
C TRP A 203 -20.81 -6.68 4.96
N GLN A 204 -20.63 -6.53 6.28
CA GLN A 204 -20.42 -7.64 7.21
C GLN A 204 -20.88 -7.27 8.63
N SER A 205 -20.98 -8.24 9.55
CA SER A 205 -21.40 -7.94 10.93
C SER A 205 -20.37 -7.10 11.68
N GLU A 206 -20.81 -6.36 12.70
CA GLU A 206 -19.93 -5.57 13.57
C GLU A 206 -18.80 -6.41 14.18
N ASP A 207 -19.11 -7.63 14.65
CA ASP A 207 -18.11 -8.57 15.19
C ASP A 207 -17.08 -8.98 14.13
N ALA A 208 -17.49 -9.21 12.87
CA ALA A 208 -16.59 -9.55 11.78
C ALA A 208 -15.67 -8.37 11.42
N VAL A 209 -16.19 -7.13 11.39
CA VAL A 209 -15.37 -5.91 11.21
C VAL A 209 -14.29 -5.83 12.28
N ARG A 210 -14.68 -6.02 13.56
CA ARG A 210 -13.78 -5.94 14.71
C ARG A 210 -12.72 -7.02 14.67
N GLU A 211 -13.10 -8.27 14.42
CA GLU A 211 -12.16 -9.40 14.30
C GLU A 211 -11.15 -9.16 13.17
N GLN A 212 -11.62 -8.69 12.01
CA GLN A 212 -10.75 -8.42 10.87
C GLN A 212 -9.77 -7.26 11.13
N LEU A 213 -10.21 -6.19 11.79
CA LEU A 213 -9.34 -5.09 12.21
C LEU A 213 -8.27 -5.54 13.21
N LEU A 214 -8.64 -6.36 14.20
CA LEU A 214 -7.69 -6.91 15.15
C LEU A 214 -6.73 -7.91 14.48
N LYS A 215 -7.18 -8.65 13.46
CA LYS A 215 -6.30 -9.50 12.65
C LYS A 215 -5.29 -8.68 11.86
N ILE A 216 -5.71 -7.56 11.27
CA ILE A 216 -4.83 -6.60 10.60
C ILE A 216 -3.77 -6.08 11.58
N TRP A 217 -4.19 -5.68 12.77
CA TRP A 217 -3.27 -5.23 13.82
C TRP A 217 -2.29 -6.33 14.24
N GLN A 218 -2.76 -7.57 14.38
CA GLN A 218 -1.89 -8.71 14.66
C GLN A 218 -0.80 -8.88 13.59
N VAL A 219 -1.16 -8.86 12.30
CA VAL A 219 -0.18 -9.00 11.20
C VAL A 219 0.81 -7.83 11.18
N MET A 220 0.35 -6.61 11.48
CA MET A 220 1.22 -5.44 11.64
C MET A 220 2.26 -5.64 12.76
N GLN A 221 1.85 -6.16 13.92
CA GLN A 221 2.76 -6.47 15.03
C GLN A 221 3.75 -7.57 14.66
N GLU A 222 3.28 -8.65 14.03
CA GLU A 222 4.13 -9.75 13.55
C GLU A 222 5.18 -9.24 12.54
N THR A 223 4.81 -8.28 11.69
CA THR A 223 5.73 -7.65 10.72
C THR A 223 6.82 -6.84 11.43
N VAL A 224 6.44 -6.03 12.43
CA VAL A 224 7.39 -5.28 13.26
C VAL A 224 8.34 -6.22 13.99
N GLU A 225 7.81 -7.26 14.63
CA GLU A 225 8.60 -8.23 15.38
C GLU A 225 9.62 -8.92 14.47
N ARG A 226 9.20 -9.37 13.30
CA ARG A 226 10.09 -9.98 12.31
C ARG A 226 11.17 -9.01 11.83
N GLY A 227 10.83 -7.76 11.55
CA GLY A 227 11.80 -6.73 11.16
C GLY A 227 12.81 -6.39 12.27
N CYS A 228 12.40 -6.44 13.53
CA CYS A 228 13.27 -6.27 14.70
C CYS A 228 14.24 -7.44 14.94
N HIS A 229 14.04 -8.59 14.29
CA HIS A 229 14.92 -9.77 14.44
C HIS A 229 15.67 -10.14 13.17
N THR A 230 15.26 -9.63 12.01
CA THR A 230 15.86 -9.98 10.72
C THR A 230 17.02 -9.07 10.38
N GLU A 231 18.22 -9.65 10.30
CA GLU A 231 19.44 -8.96 9.85
C GLU A 231 19.70 -9.17 8.35
N GLY A 232 20.69 -8.45 7.82
CA GLY A 232 21.21 -8.67 6.47
C GLY A 232 21.13 -7.44 5.57
N ILE A 233 21.22 -7.71 4.26
CA ILE A 233 21.25 -6.71 3.21
C ILE A 233 19.96 -6.82 2.39
N LEU A 234 19.31 -5.69 2.13
CA LEU A 234 18.10 -5.65 1.30
C LEU A 234 18.40 -6.05 -0.15
N PRO A 235 17.47 -6.74 -0.84
CA PRO A 235 17.65 -7.13 -2.23
C PRO A 235 17.67 -5.91 -3.16
N GLY A 236 17.97 -6.09 -4.45
CA GLY A 236 17.92 -4.99 -5.44
C GLY A 236 19.27 -4.31 -5.75
N GLY A 237 20.38 -4.78 -5.16
CA GLY A 237 21.74 -4.42 -5.61
C GLY A 237 22.33 -3.14 -5.01
N MET A 238 21.54 -2.33 -4.30
CA MET A 238 22.02 -1.10 -3.62
C MET A 238 22.81 -1.36 -2.34
N LYS A 239 22.91 -2.62 -1.89
CA LYS A 239 23.61 -3.05 -0.67
C LYS A 239 23.14 -2.30 0.61
N VAL A 240 21.88 -1.87 0.66
CA VAL A 240 21.30 -1.21 1.84
C VAL A 240 21.21 -2.23 2.97
N LYS A 241 21.84 -1.93 4.11
CA LYS A 241 21.78 -2.78 5.30
C LYS A 241 20.45 -2.57 6.03
N ARG A 242 19.89 -3.67 6.54
CA ARG A 242 18.81 -3.62 7.52
C ARG A 242 19.32 -3.00 8.82
N ARG A 243 18.58 -2.06 9.38
CA ARG A 243 18.93 -1.25 10.56
C ARG A 243 18.04 -1.57 11.75
N ALA A 244 16.81 -2.04 11.52
CA ALA A 244 15.82 -2.24 12.58
C ALA A 244 16.31 -3.21 13.66
N ALA A 245 16.85 -4.38 13.29
CA ALA A 245 17.31 -5.36 14.27
C ALA A 245 18.45 -4.84 15.19
N GLY A 246 19.40 -4.10 14.62
CA GLY A 246 20.47 -3.47 15.38
C GLY A 246 19.96 -2.36 16.31
N LEU A 247 19.01 -1.55 15.84
CA LEU A 247 18.39 -0.49 16.63
C LEU A 247 17.53 -1.07 17.76
N TYR A 248 16.77 -2.14 17.52
CA TYR A 248 15.95 -2.81 18.53
C TYR A 248 16.78 -3.26 19.73
N ARG A 249 17.93 -3.92 19.48
CA ARG A 249 18.84 -4.34 20.57
C ARG A 249 19.35 -3.14 21.39
N LYS A 250 19.68 -2.02 20.73
CA LYS A 250 20.13 -0.80 21.41
C LYS A 250 19.02 -0.21 22.29
N LEU A 251 17.83 0.00 21.74
CA LEU A 251 16.71 0.59 22.47
C LEU A 251 16.21 -0.29 23.62
N LYS A 252 16.26 -1.61 23.47
CA LYS A 252 15.94 -2.55 24.55
C LYS A 252 16.93 -2.42 25.70
N ALA A 253 18.23 -2.42 25.41
CA ALA A 253 19.29 -2.24 26.43
C ALA A 253 19.27 -0.85 27.08
N GLU A 254 18.88 0.19 26.35
CA GLU A 254 18.71 1.55 26.91
C GLU A 254 17.48 1.63 27.81
N SER A 255 16.37 1.01 27.44
CA SER A 255 15.14 0.99 28.26
C SER A 255 15.37 0.37 29.65
N GLU A 256 16.28 -0.59 29.75
CA GLU A 256 16.71 -1.20 31.02
C GLU A 256 17.56 -0.26 31.90
N ARG A 257 18.20 0.74 31.30
CA ARG A 257 19.08 1.72 31.99
C ARG A 257 18.37 3.05 32.33
N GLY A 258 17.13 3.23 31.87
CA GLY A 258 16.33 4.44 32.05
C GLY A 258 15.87 5.04 30.72
N SER A 259 14.77 5.81 30.76
CA SER A 259 14.16 6.37 29.54
C SER A 259 14.91 7.60 29.03
N SER A 260 15.40 7.56 27.78
CA SER A 260 15.89 8.73 27.05
C SER A 260 14.74 9.73 26.78
N PRO A 261 14.98 11.06 26.83
CA PRO A 261 13.96 12.05 26.44
C PRO A 261 13.36 11.84 25.05
N LEU A 262 14.11 11.18 24.15
CA LEU A 262 13.70 10.89 22.78
C LEU A 262 13.18 9.46 22.57
N SER A 263 13.04 8.66 23.64
CA SER A 263 12.69 7.24 23.57
C SER A 263 11.43 6.98 22.74
N ALA A 264 10.38 7.78 22.93
CA ALA A 264 9.16 7.68 22.14
C ALA A 264 9.40 7.81 20.63
N MET A 265 10.24 8.77 20.23
CA MET A 265 10.58 8.99 18.83
C MET A 265 11.45 7.85 18.29
N ASP A 266 12.43 7.39 19.05
CA ASP A 266 13.34 6.32 18.63
C ASP A 266 12.61 4.98 18.43
N TRP A 267 11.70 4.62 19.35
CA TRP A 267 10.85 3.45 19.20
C TRP A 267 9.90 3.57 18.01
N THR A 268 9.30 4.75 17.79
CA THR A 268 8.46 5.00 16.60
C THR A 268 9.24 4.82 15.30
N ASN A 269 10.47 5.36 15.25
CA ASN A 269 11.36 5.20 14.11
C ASN A 269 11.70 3.73 13.89
N LEU A 270 12.04 2.99 14.96
CA LEU A 270 12.31 1.55 14.88
C LEU A 270 11.15 0.79 14.24
N TYR A 271 9.91 1.02 14.69
CA TYR A 271 8.75 0.30 14.17
C TYR A 271 8.53 0.56 12.67
N ALA A 272 8.66 1.82 12.25
CA ALA A 272 8.53 2.18 10.84
C ALA A 272 9.66 1.56 9.98
N LEU A 273 10.91 1.58 10.48
CA LEU A 273 12.04 0.95 9.82
C LEU A 273 11.83 -0.57 9.69
N ALA A 274 11.40 -1.24 10.75
CA ALA A 274 11.17 -2.68 10.77
C ALA A 274 10.18 -3.11 9.69
N VAL A 275 9.03 -2.43 9.59
CA VAL A 275 8.01 -2.74 8.58
C VAL A 275 8.50 -2.46 7.17
N ASN A 276 9.14 -1.31 6.93
CA ASN A 276 9.59 -0.98 5.57
C ASN A 276 10.81 -1.80 5.11
N GLU A 277 11.64 -2.30 6.03
CA GLU A 277 12.69 -3.27 5.73
C GLU A 277 12.11 -4.65 5.39
N GLU A 278 11.08 -5.11 6.09
CA GLU A 278 10.32 -6.31 5.70
C GLU A 278 9.63 -6.15 4.34
N ASN A 279 9.00 -5.00 4.11
CA ASN A 279 8.40 -4.68 2.82
C ASN A 279 9.44 -4.77 1.69
N ALA A 280 10.57 -4.07 1.84
CA ALA A 280 11.62 -4.03 0.83
C ALA A 280 12.22 -5.41 0.51
N ALA A 281 12.16 -6.34 1.46
CA ALA A 281 12.62 -7.71 1.30
C ALA A 281 11.57 -8.67 0.71
N GLY A 282 10.36 -8.21 0.43
CA GLY A 282 9.27 -9.05 -0.08
C GLY A 282 8.51 -9.83 1.00
N GLY A 283 8.62 -9.40 2.27
CA GLY A 283 7.92 -10.00 3.40
C GLY A 283 6.40 -9.75 3.40
N ARG A 284 5.72 -10.33 4.40
CA ARG A 284 4.30 -10.10 4.68
C ARG A 284 4.15 -8.66 5.15
N VAL A 285 3.21 -7.92 4.57
CA VAL A 285 2.90 -6.54 4.99
C VAL A 285 1.42 -6.26 4.87
N VAL A 286 0.94 -5.25 5.60
CA VAL A 286 -0.41 -4.68 5.41
C VAL A 286 -0.28 -3.34 4.72
N THR A 287 -1.07 -3.14 3.66
CA THR A 287 -1.19 -1.83 2.99
C THR A 287 -1.75 -0.78 3.95
N ALA A 288 -1.23 0.45 3.89
CA ALA A 288 -1.70 1.53 4.77
C ALA A 288 -1.42 2.95 4.22
N PRO A 289 -1.96 3.37 3.06
CA PRO A 289 -2.84 2.63 2.14
C PRO A 289 -2.08 1.91 1.02
N THR A 290 -0.74 2.02 0.99
CA THR A 290 0.13 1.29 0.05
C THR A 290 1.28 0.61 0.81
N ASN A 291 1.95 -0.33 0.15
CA ASN A 291 3.10 -1.04 0.70
C ASN A 291 4.27 -0.09 0.99
N GLY A 292 4.47 0.92 0.15
CA GLY A 292 5.53 1.92 0.32
C GLY A 292 5.34 2.79 1.57
N ALA A 293 4.10 2.93 2.05
CA ALA A 293 3.71 3.67 3.24
C ALA A 293 3.30 2.77 4.43
N ALA A 294 3.56 1.46 4.33
CA ALA A 294 3.04 0.46 5.26
C ALA A 294 3.54 0.60 6.70
N GLY A 295 4.67 1.28 6.94
CA GLY A 295 5.26 1.41 8.27
C GLY A 295 4.61 2.47 9.15
N ILE A 296 3.84 3.41 8.58
CA ILE A 296 3.38 4.60 9.33
C ILE A 296 2.30 4.25 10.35
N ILE A 297 1.20 3.66 9.88
CA ILE A 297 0.09 3.23 10.73
C ILE A 297 0.56 2.30 11.87
N PRO A 298 1.28 1.19 11.62
CA PRO A 298 1.74 0.32 12.71
C PRO A 298 2.72 1.00 13.65
N ALA A 299 3.61 1.88 13.17
CA ALA A 299 4.53 2.59 14.04
C ALA A 299 3.81 3.53 15.01
N VAL A 300 2.82 4.28 14.53
CA VAL A 300 2.01 5.17 15.37
C VAL A 300 1.13 4.38 16.33
N LEU A 301 0.60 3.23 15.90
CA LEU A 301 -0.22 2.36 16.74
C LEU A 301 0.59 1.65 17.83
N HIS A 302 1.83 1.24 17.54
CA HIS A 302 2.77 0.76 18.55
C HIS A 302 3.20 1.89 19.50
N TYR A 303 3.40 3.12 19.01
CA TYR A 303 3.64 4.29 19.87
C TYR A 303 2.47 4.48 20.85
N TYR A 304 1.24 4.48 20.34
CA TYR A 304 0.03 4.59 21.16
C TYR A 304 -0.01 3.48 22.21
N SER A 305 0.17 2.22 21.79
CA SER A 305 0.18 1.06 22.69
C SER A 305 1.27 1.08 23.76
N ARG A 306 2.43 1.69 23.48
CA ARG A 306 3.60 1.67 24.36
C ARG A 306 3.68 2.87 25.31
N PHE A 307 3.26 4.05 24.85
CA PHE A 307 3.52 5.32 25.54
C PHE A 307 2.25 6.06 25.98
N CYS A 308 1.06 5.60 25.58
CA CYS A 308 -0.20 6.17 26.01
C CYS A 308 -0.91 5.24 27.00
N ASN A 309 -1.75 5.82 27.88
CA ASN A 309 -2.51 5.07 28.87
C ASN A 309 -3.87 4.63 28.30
N GLY A 310 -4.45 3.56 28.84
CA GLY A 310 -5.82 3.15 28.52
C GLY A 310 -6.00 2.57 27.12
N VAL A 311 -4.97 1.91 26.58
CA VAL A 311 -5.03 1.26 25.28
C VAL A 311 -5.70 -0.12 25.43
N ASP A 312 -6.73 -0.38 24.64
CA ASP A 312 -7.46 -1.64 24.58
C ASP A 312 -7.87 -1.95 23.13
N ASN A 313 -8.51 -3.12 22.92
CA ASN A 313 -8.95 -3.51 21.58
C ASN A 313 -9.96 -2.53 20.97
N GLU A 314 -10.78 -1.85 21.77
CA GLU A 314 -11.72 -0.84 21.28
C GLU A 314 -10.99 0.36 20.71
N SER A 315 -9.98 0.87 21.43
CA SER A 315 -9.24 2.04 20.99
C SER A 315 -8.40 1.74 19.74
N ILE A 316 -7.89 0.51 19.59
CA ILE A 316 -7.25 0.04 18.35
C ILE A 316 -8.27 0.02 17.19
N VAL A 317 -9.47 -0.50 17.41
CA VAL A 317 -10.55 -0.51 16.40
C VAL A 317 -10.95 0.91 16.01
N ARG A 318 -11.12 1.82 16.97
CA ARG A 318 -11.40 3.24 16.69
C ARG A 318 -10.30 3.89 15.86
N PHE A 319 -9.04 3.66 16.22
CA PHE A 319 -7.88 4.16 15.48
C PHE A 319 -7.95 3.75 14.01
N LEU A 320 -8.15 2.46 13.73
CA LEU A 320 -8.13 1.91 12.38
C LEU A 320 -9.35 2.34 11.55
N LEU A 321 -10.53 2.42 12.15
CA LEU A 321 -11.74 2.93 11.50
C LEU A 321 -11.58 4.40 11.09
N THR A 322 -11.03 5.22 11.99
CA THR A 322 -10.83 6.65 11.73
C THR A 322 -9.73 6.90 10.72
N ALA A 323 -8.61 6.17 10.82
CA ALA A 323 -7.58 6.18 9.79
C ALA A 323 -8.15 5.77 8.42
N GLY A 324 -9.00 4.73 8.39
CA GLY A 324 -9.69 4.28 7.19
C GLY A 324 -10.62 5.34 6.59
N ALA A 325 -11.42 6.02 7.42
CA ALA A 325 -12.31 7.10 6.99
C ALA A 325 -11.55 8.19 6.22
N ILE A 326 -10.45 8.67 6.81
CA ILE A 326 -9.60 9.70 6.20
C ILE A 326 -8.96 9.19 4.90
N GLY A 327 -8.50 7.94 4.88
CA GLY A 327 -7.97 7.33 3.67
C GLY A 327 -9.00 7.25 2.53
N ILE A 328 -10.28 7.02 2.84
CA ILE A 328 -11.38 7.02 1.87
C ILE A 328 -11.55 8.42 1.26
N VAL A 329 -11.53 9.48 2.08
CA VAL A 329 -11.63 10.86 1.57
C VAL A 329 -10.51 11.18 0.58
N TYR A 330 -9.26 10.76 0.86
CA TYR A 330 -8.14 10.91 -0.10
C TYR A 330 -8.36 10.12 -1.39
N LYS A 331 -8.77 8.85 -1.26
CA LYS A 331 -8.97 7.96 -2.41
C LYS A 331 -10.06 8.49 -3.35
N ILE A 332 -11.15 9.04 -2.82
CA ILE A 332 -12.26 9.58 -3.61
C ILE A 332 -11.87 10.87 -4.34
N ASN A 333 -11.20 11.80 -3.66
CA ASN A 333 -11.04 13.17 -4.17
C ASN A 333 -9.74 13.42 -4.93
N ALA A 334 -8.75 12.54 -4.79
CA ALA A 334 -7.44 12.70 -5.40
C ALA A 334 -6.91 11.36 -5.93
N SER A 335 -5.87 10.81 -5.32
CA SER A 335 -5.34 9.47 -5.61
C SER A 335 -4.43 9.05 -4.47
N ILE A 336 -4.30 7.74 -4.27
CA ILE A 336 -3.32 7.13 -3.36
C ILE A 336 -2.14 6.50 -4.12
N SER A 337 -1.99 6.83 -5.41
CA SER A 337 -0.99 6.25 -6.31
C SER A 337 0.22 7.18 -6.45
N GLY A 338 1.41 6.65 -6.13
CA GLY A 338 2.68 7.34 -6.37
C GLY A 338 2.93 7.68 -7.85
N ALA A 339 2.35 6.91 -8.76
CA ALA A 339 2.42 7.15 -10.21
C ALA A 339 1.55 8.33 -10.68
N GLU A 340 0.56 8.76 -9.89
CA GLU A 340 -0.37 9.82 -10.26
C GLU A 340 -0.09 11.12 -9.54
N VAL A 341 0.08 11.08 -8.20
CA VAL A 341 0.21 12.26 -7.35
C VAL A 341 1.52 12.33 -6.58
N GLY A 342 2.45 11.38 -6.79
CA GLY A 342 3.70 11.30 -6.05
C GLY A 342 3.54 10.72 -4.65
N CYS A 343 4.61 10.78 -3.85
CA CYS A 343 4.67 10.12 -2.54
C CYS A 343 3.80 10.82 -1.49
N GLN A 344 3.38 12.06 -1.74
CA GLN A 344 2.33 12.71 -0.94
C GLN A 344 1.03 11.90 -0.90
N GLY A 345 0.64 11.23 -2.00
CA GLY A 345 -0.54 10.38 -2.03
C GLY A 345 -0.35 9.02 -1.35
N GLU A 346 0.87 8.66 -0.96
CA GLU A 346 1.15 7.39 -0.28
C GLU A 346 1.56 7.64 1.18
N VAL A 347 2.73 8.23 1.38
CA VAL A 347 3.28 8.56 2.70
C VAL A 347 2.53 9.73 3.33
N GLY A 348 2.15 10.75 2.54
CA GLY A 348 1.41 11.89 3.07
C GLY A 348 0.00 11.50 3.52
N SER A 349 -0.72 10.69 2.73
CA SER A 349 -2.04 10.19 3.13
C SER A 349 -1.94 9.27 4.34
N ALA A 350 -0.94 8.37 4.40
CA ALA A 350 -0.71 7.53 5.56
C ALA A 350 -0.38 8.34 6.83
N CYS A 351 0.40 9.41 6.71
CA CYS A 351 0.68 10.36 7.79
C CYS A 351 -0.61 11.00 8.31
N SER A 352 -1.46 11.47 7.40
CA SER A 352 -2.77 12.05 7.70
C SER A 352 -3.71 11.06 8.36
N MET A 353 -3.82 9.85 7.81
CA MET A 353 -4.61 8.74 8.37
C MET A 353 -4.17 8.39 9.80
N ALA A 354 -2.86 8.28 10.04
CA ALA A 354 -2.33 7.94 11.35
C ALA A 354 -2.51 9.06 12.38
N ALA A 355 -2.38 10.32 11.96
CA ALA A 355 -2.62 11.48 12.82
C ALA A 355 -4.09 11.53 13.28
N ALA A 356 -5.02 11.29 12.35
CA ALA A 356 -6.45 11.23 12.63
C ALA A 356 -6.79 10.08 13.58
N GLY A 357 -6.33 8.86 13.27
CA GLY A 357 -6.55 7.67 14.10
C GLY A 357 -6.03 7.86 15.52
N LEU A 358 -4.82 8.40 15.68
CA LEU A 358 -4.23 8.66 17.00
C LEU A 358 -5.04 9.70 17.78
N THR A 359 -5.46 10.77 17.11
CA THR A 359 -6.21 11.87 17.74
C THR A 359 -7.54 11.37 18.28
N GLU A 360 -8.28 10.56 17.53
CA GLU A 360 -9.54 10.01 18.02
C GLU A 360 -9.31 8.98 19.13
N ALA A 361 -8.28 8.14 19.02
CA ALA A 361 -7.93 7.17 20.05
C ALA A 361 -7.54 7.84 21.39
N LEU A 362 -7.01 9.06 21.34
CA LEU A 362 -6.69 9.91 22.50
C LEU A 362 -7.88 10.75 22.99
N GLY A 363 -9.06 10.64 22.37
CA GLY A 363 -10.28 11.32 22.79
C GLY A 363 -10.49 12.70 22.19
N GLY A 364 -9.80 13.04 21.09
CA GLY A 364 -10.03 14.27 20.35
C GLY A 364 -11.43 14.33 19.71
N THR A 365 -11.96 15.54 19.55
CA THR A 365 -13.23 15.78 18.85
C THR A 365 -13.11 15.51 17.35
N PRO A 366 -14.21 15.28 16.61
CA PRO A 366 -14.16 15.16 15.15
C PRO A 366 -13.41 16.32 14.47
N GLN A 367 -13.55 17.55 14.97
CA GLN A 367 -12.83 18.73 14.47
C GLN A 367 -11.32 18.63 14.70
N GLN A 368 -10.89 18.18 15.89
CA GLN A 368 -9.47 17.92 16.15
C GLN A 368 -8.92 16.77 15.30
N VAL A 369 -9.74 15.73 15.04
CA VAL A 369 -9.36 14.62 14.16
C VAL A 369 -9.13 15.11 12.73
N GLU A 370 -10.03 15.92 12.17
CA GLU A 370 -9.82 16.54 10.86
C GLU A 370 -8.59 17.46 10.85
N ASN A 371 -8.41 18.27 11.89
CA ASN A 371 -7.23 19.15 12.00
C ASN A 371 -5.91 18.37 12.05
N ALA A 372 -5.84 17.27 12.80
CA ALA A 372 -4.67 16.41 12.82
C ALA A 372 -4.40 15.77 11.45
N ALA A 373 -5.46 15.32 10.77
CA ALA A 373 -5.37 14.80 9.41
C ALA A 373 -4.81 15.85 8.45
N GLU A 374 -5.31 17.07 8.54
CA GLU A 374 -4.92 18.21 7.72
C GLU A 374 -3.43 18.55 7.89
N ILE A 375 -2.97 18.80 9.12
CA ILE A 375 -1.54 19.05 9.43
C ILE A 375 -0.67 17.89 8.93
N GLY A 376 -1.14 16.65 9.10
CA GLY A 376 -0.44 15.45 8.65
C GLY A 376 -0.18 15.45 7.15
N MET A 377 -1.12 15.92 6.32
CA MET A 377 -0.92 16.03 4.88
C MET A 377 -0.21 17.31 4.46
N GLU A 378 -0.50 18.44 5.09
CA GLU A 378 0.13 19.74 4.80
C GLU A 378 1.66 19.61 4.79
N HIS A 379 2.22 18.94 5.80
CA HIS A 379 3.65 18.69 5.93
C HIS A 379 4.23 17.63 4.96
N ASN A 380 3.44 17.15 4.00
CA ASN A 380 3.86 16.22 2.95
C ASN A 380 3.47 16.69 1.53
N LEU A 381 2.84 17.85 1.37
CA LEU A 381 2.51 18.42 0.06
C LEU A 381 3.78 18.64 -0.80
N GLY A 382 3.69 18.29 -2.09
CA GLY A 382 4.79 18.36 -3.05
C GLY A 382 5.77 17.19 -3.01
N LEU A 383 5.58 16.20 -2.12
CA LEU A 383 6.51 15.09 -2.00
C LEU A 383 6.47 14.17 -3.23
N THR A 384 7.56 14.14 -3.99
CA THR A 384 7.73 13.36 -5.23
C THR A 384 7.95 11.87 -4.95
N CYS A 385 7.62 10.98 -5.91
CA CYS A 385 7.87 9.54 -5.81
C CYS A 385 8.97 9.11 -6.78
N ASP A 386 10.22 9.38 -6.42
CA ASP A 386 11.37 9.06 -7.27
C ASP A 386 12.43 8.28 -6.45
N PRO A 387 12.18 6.99 -6.19
CA PRO A 387 13.07 6.18 -5.38
C PRO A 387 14.35 5.79 -6.12
N VAL A 388 15.46 5.70 -5.39
CA VAL A 388 16.76 5.29 -5.91
C VAL A 388 16.69 3.87 -6.45
N GLY A 389 17.20 3.66 -7.66
CA GLY A 389 17.16 2.37 -8.34
C GLY A 389 15.76 1.85 -8.69
N GLY A 390 14.70 2.65 -8.51
CA GLY A 390 13.33 2.17 -8.62
C GLY A 390 12.96 1.13 -7.56
N LEU A 391 13.57 1.23 -6.37
CA LEU A 391 13.41 0.29 -5.26
C LEU A 391 12.67 0.95 -4.10
N VAL A 392 11.76 0.23 -3.44
CA VAL A 392 11.04 0.72 -2.26
C VAL A 392 11.94 0.67 -1.01
N GLN A 393 13.05 1.40 -1.06
CA GLN A 393 14.10 1.44 -0.04
C GLN A 393 14.46 2.89 0.30
N VAL A 394 15.14 3.59 -0.62
CA VAL A 394 15.60 4.97 -0.41
C VAL A 394 14.83 5.89 -1.36
N PRO A 395 14.17 6.95 -0.87
CA PRO A 395 14.03 7.42 0.52
C PRO A 395 12.80 6.81 1.27
N CYS A 396 12.21 5.73 0.76
CA CYS A 396 10.94 5.18 1.25
C CYS A 396 10.97 4.80 2.74
N ILE A 397 12.04 4.13 3.18
CA ILE A 397 12.20 3.64 4.55
C ILE A 397 12.25 4.83 5.54
N GLU A 398 13.09 5.83 5.27
CA GLU A 398 13.20 7.02 6.12
C GLU A 398 11.93 7.87 6.09
N ARG A 399 11.25 7.94 4.94
CA ARG A 399 9.97 8.66 4.82
C ARG A 399 8.90 8.10 5.75
N ASN A 400 8.85 6.79 5.97
CA ASN A 400 7.90 6.20 6.91
C ASN A 400 8.23 6.60 8.34
N ALA A 401 9.50 6.50 8.76
CA ALA A 401 9.93 6.94 10.09
C ALA A 401 9.59 8.43 10.34
N MET A 402 9.97 9.30 9.40
CA MET A 402 9.69 10.73 9.50
C MET A 402 8.18 11.04 9.52
N ALA A 403 7.39 10.36 8.68
CA ALA A 403 5.94 10.56 8.63
C ALA A 403 5.24 10.07 9.90
N SER A 404 5.68 8.98 10.51
CA SER A 404 5.14 8.53 11.81
C SER A 404 5.34 9.57 12.90
N VAL A 405 6.52 10.19 12.96
CA VAL A 405 6.82 11.27 13.92
C VAL A 405 5.97 12.51 13.64
N LYS A 406 5.82 12.90 12.35
CA LYS A 406 4.91 13.98 11.95
C LYS A 406 3.47 13.70 12.36
N ALA A 407 2.98 12.48 12.18
CA ALA A 407 1.62 12.09 12.53
C ALA A 407 1.35 12.22 14.04
N ILE A 408 2.29 11.76 14.87
CA ILE A 408 2.22 11.93 16.33
C ILE A 408 2.21 13.42 16.70
N ASN A 409 3.10 14.22 16.09
CA ASN A 409 3.17 15.65 16.39
C ASN A 409 1.91 16.41 15.92
N ALA A 410 1.37 16.07 14.75
CA ALA A 410 0.12 16.62 14.22
C ALA A 410 -1.05 16.35 15.17
N SER A 411 -1.14 15.11 15.68
CA SER A 411 -2.15 14.75 16.69
C SER A 411 -2.00 15.58 17.97
N ARG A 412 -0.77 15.75 18.47
CA ARG A 412 -0.51 16.59 19.66
C ARG A 412 -0.90 18.05 19.44
N MET A 413 -0.56 18.61 18.27
CA MET A 413 -0.90 20.00 17.94
C MET A 413 -2.42 20.19 17.91
N ALA A 414 -3.16 19.28 17.26
CA ALA A 414 -4.61 19.33 17.21
C ALA A 414 -5.27 19.20 18.60
N LEU A 415 -4.76 18.29 19.45
CA LEU A 415 -5.27 18.09 20.81
C LEU A 415 -5.00 19.27 21.76
N TYR A 416 -3.90 20.02 21.54
CA TYR A 416 -3.64 21.26 22.28
C TYR A 416 -4.46 22.45 21.76
N GLY A 417 -4.91 22.39 20.52
CA GLY A 417 -5.89 23.32 19.97
C GLY A 417 -7.33 22.91 20.27
N ASP A 418 -8.28 23.65 19.71
CA ASP A 418 -9.72 23.38 19.77
C ASP A 418 -10.26 22.71 18.49
N GLY A 419 -9.37 22.33 17.58
CA GLY A 419 -9.71 21.77 16.27
C GLY A 419 -10.01 22.83 15.20
N SER A 420 -9.98 24.12 15.54
CA SER A 420 -10.08 25.19 14.54
C SER A 420 -8.81 25.29 13.71
N HIS A 421 -8.98 25.42 12.40
CA HIS A 421 -7.88 25.56 11.46
C HIS A 421 -8.31 26.45 10.29
N PHE A 422 -7.37 27.26 9.79
CA PHE A 422 -7.66 28.20 8.69
C PHE A 422 -7.79 27.48 7.34
N ILE A 423 -7.03 26.40 7.15
CA ILE A 423 -7.01 25.59 5.94
C ILE A 423 -7.72 24.28 6.23
N SER A 424 -8.83 24.00 5.54
CA SER A 424 -9.57 22.74 5.72
C SER A 424 -8.86 21.56 5.06
N LEU A 425 -9.16 20.34 5.54
CA LEU A 425 -8.66 19.10 4.94
C LEU A 425 -9.00 19.03 3.44
N ASP A 426 -10.23 19.39 3.06
CA ASP A 426 -10.65 19.38 1.65
C ASP A 426 -9.81 20.32 0.76
N LYS A 427 -9.36 21.46 1.30
CA LYS A 427 -8.44 22.36 0.57
C LYS A 427 -7.07 21.72 0.42
N VAL A 428 -6.54 21.10 1.48
CA VAL A 428 -5.26 20.38 1.43
C VAL A 428 -5.30 19.23 0.42
N ILE A 429 -6.39 18.46 0.37
CA ILE A 429 -6.60 17.37 -0.60
C ILE A 429 -6.65 17.90 -2.03
N ARG A 430 -7.35 19.01 -2.26
CA ARG A 430 -7.37 19.67 -3.57
C ARG A 430 -5.97 20.10 -4.00
N THR A 431 -5.21 20.73 -3.09
CA THR A 431 -3.82 21.12 -3.34
C THR A 431 -2.94 19.91 -3.65
N MET A 432 -3.11 18.78 -2.95
CA MET A 432 -2.41 17.52 -3.25
C MET A 432 -2.69 17.05 -4.68
N ARG A 433 -3.96 17.08 -5.11
CA ARG A 433 -4.34 16.69 -6.47
C ARG A 433 -3.74 17.61 -7.53
N GLU A 434 -3.81 18.91 -7.32
CA GLU A 434 -3.29 19.93 -8.26
C GLU A 434 -1.76 19.85 -8.36
N THR A 435 -1.06 19.79 -7.23
CA THR A 435 0.41 19.59 -7.22
C THR A 435 0.82 18.26 -7.87
N GLY A 436 0.04 17.20 -7.68
CA GLY A 436 0.25 15.91 -8.36
C GLY A 436 0.07 16.00 -9.88
N LYS A 437 -0.89 16.79 -10.35
CA LYS A 437 -1.08 17.09 -11.78
C LYS A 437 0.09 17.88 -12.36
N ASP A 438 0.59 18.86 -11.62
CA ASP A 438 1.71 19.72 -12.03
C ASP A 438 3.08 19.01 -11.95
N MET A 439 3.16 17.93 -11.17
CA MET A 439 4.36 17.13 -11.03
C MET A 439 4.75 16.50 -12.37
N LYS A 440 5.93 16.87 -12.90
CA LYS A 440 6.46 16.27 -14.14
C LYS A 440 6.60 14.76 -14.00
N SER A 441 6.26 14.01 -15.05
CA SER A 441 6.23 12.53 -15.02
C SER A 441 7.53 11.87 -14.53
N LYS A 442 8.69 12.49 -14.77
CA LYS A 442 9.99 11.99 -14.30
C LYS A 442 10.21 12.06 -12.78
N TYR A 443 9.37 12.81 -12.05
CA TYR A 443 9.39 12.92 -10.59
C TYR A 443 8.27 12.09 -9.93
N LYS A 444 7.46 11.37 -10.72
CA LYS A 444 6.53 10.34 -10.26
C LYS A 444 7.23 8.97 -10.28
N GLU A 445 6.50 7.89 -9.98
CA GLU A 445 6.98 6.50 -9.83
C GLU A 445 7.60 5.90 -11.12
N THR A 446 8.72 6.48 -11.56
CA THR A 446 9.44 6.12 -12.79
C THR A 446 10.93 5.94 -12.56
N ALA A 447 11.48 6.46 -11.45
CA ALA A 447 12.92 6.47 -11.13
C ALA A 447 13.77 7.13 -12.24
N ARG A 448 13.24 8.20 -12.85
CA ARG A 448 13.86 8.91 -13.99
C ARG A 448 14.18 10.37 -13.68
N GLY A 449 14.07 10.80 -12.42
CA GLY A 449 14.32 12.16 -12.00
C GLY A 449 15.04 12.23 -10.65
N GLY A 450 14.74 13.31 -9.93
CA GLY A 450 15.00 13.50 -8.49
C GLY A 450 16.28 12.86 -7.94
N LEU A 451 16.12 12.08 -6.87
CA LEU A 451 17.23 11.41 -6.21
C LEU A 451 17.70 10.19 -7.03
N ALA A 452 16.81 9.58 -7.82
CA ALA A 452 17.11 8.38 -8.58
C ALA A 452 18.18 8.57 -9.66
N VAL A 453 18.22 9.74 -10.31
CA VAL A 453 19.20 10.06 -11.37
C VAL A 453 20.41 10.85 -10.90
N ASN A 454 20.39 11.34 -9.65
CA ASN A 454 21.54 12.01 -9.04
C ASN A 454 22.37 11.05 -8.18
N PHE A 455 21.84 9.85 -7.90
CA PHE A 455 22.62 8.70 -7.42
C PHE A 455 23.27 8.00 -8.63
N ILE A 456 24.19 8.69 -9.29
CA ILE A 456 25.14 8.08 -10.21
C ILE A 456 26.42 7.91 -9.41
N ASP A 457 26.59 6.73 -8.80
CA ASP A 457 27.89 6.30 -8.34
C ASP A 457 28.80 6.12 -9.57
N CYS A 458 29.99 6.70 -9.48
CA CYS A 458 31.11 6.52 -10.39
C CYS A 458 31.51 5.04 -10.52
#